data_AF-A0A672FW96-F1
#
_entry.id   AF-A0A672FW96-F1
#
_cell.length_a   1.000
_cell.length_b   1.000
_cell.length_c   1.000
_cell.angle_alpha   90.00
_cell.angle_beta   90.00
_cell.angle_gamma   90.00
#
_symmetry.space_group_name_H-M   'P 1'
#
loop_
_entity.id
_entity.type
_entity.pdbx_description
1 polymer ?
#
loop_
_entity_poly.entity_id
_entity_poly.type
_entity_poly.pdbx_seq_one_letter_code
_entity_poly.pdbx_strand_id
1 'polypeptide(L)'
;MWFIYLLSWLSLVIQISFVTLAIAAGLYYLAELIEEYTVATSRIIKYMILFSTVVLAGLYVFEGFPMFMVGVGLFTNLVYFGLLQTFPYILLSSPNFILSCVLVVVNHYMAFQYFAQEYYPFSEVLAYFTICLWVIPFAFFVSLSAGENVLPSTVQQGDDVVSNYFTKGKRGKRSGILLVFSFLKEAVLPSRQKMY
;
A
#
# COMPACT_ATOMS: atom_id res chain seq x y z
N MET A 1 -37.23 25.27 28.69
CA MET A 1 -35.93 25.22 27.97
C MET A 1 -35.83 24.07 26.96
N TRP A 2 -36.96 23.58 26.42
CA TRP A 2 -36.96 22.39 25.54
C TRP A 2 -36.70 22.75 24.06
N PHE A 3 -37.13 23.93 23.60
CA PHE A 3 -36.94 24.37 22.22
C PHE A 3 -35.47 24.60 21.85
N ILE A 4 -34.69 25.29 22.68
CA ILE A 4 -33.24 25.50 22.47
C ILE A 4 -32.48 24.15 22.51
N TYR A 5 -32.91 23.22 23.36
CA TYR A 5 -32.35 21.88 23.42
C TYR A 5 -32.58 21.10 22.12
N LEU A 6 -33.80 21.10 21.59
CA LEU A 6 -34.10 20.53 20.26
C LEU A 6 -33.30 21.19 19.13
N LEU A 7 -33.18 22.52 19.16
CA LEU A 7 -32.38 23.27 18.19
C LEU A 7 -30.90 22.86 18.24
N SER A 8 -30.35 22.59 19.43
CA SER A 8 -28.97 22.10 19.61
C SER A 8 -28.76 20.75 18.92
N TRP A 9 -29.68 19.79 19.11
CA TRP A 9 -29.62 18.49 18.44
C TRP A 9 -29.69 18.62 16.91
N LEU A 10 -30.58 19.48 16.40
CA LEU A 10 -30.67 19.75 14.97
C LEU A 10 -29.37 20.37 14.43
N SER A 11 -28.82 21.37 15.14
CA SER A 11 -27.55 22.02 14.77
C SER A 11 -26.39 21.02 14.77
N LEU A 12 -26.33 20.12 15.73
CA LEU A 12 -25.30 19.09 15.82
C LEU A 12 -25.36 18.15 14.60
N VAL A 13 -26.55 17.69 14.22
CA VAL A 13 -26.73 16.86 13.02
C VAL A 13 -26.28 17.58 11.75
N ILE A 14 -26.63 18.86 11.62
CA ILE A 14 -26.20 19.68 10.47
C ILE A 14 -24.68 19.82 10.46
N GLN A 15 -24.05 20.14 11.59
CA GLN A 15 -22.60 20.30 11.71
C GLN A 15 -21.84 19.00 11.38
N ILE A 16 -22.28 17.86 11.92
CA ILE A 16 -21.70 16.55 11.59
C ILE A 16 -21.81 16.28 10.09
N SER A 17 -22.96 16.59 9.48
CA SER A 17 -23.17 16.42 8.03
C SER A 17 -22.19 17.25 7.22
N PHE A 18 -22.01 18.54 7.55
CA PHE A 18 -21.05 19.41 6.88
C PHE A 18 -19.60 18.95 7.05
N VAL A 19 -19.19 18.56 8.25
CA VAL A 19 -17.83 18.05 8.51
C VAL A 19 -17.58 16.77 7.71
N THR A 20 -18.56 15.86 7.68
CA THR A 20 -18.45 14.61 6.94
C THR A 20 -18.32 14.87 5.43
N LEU A 21 -19.15 15.74 4.86
CA LEU A 21 -19.08 16.14 3.45
C LEU A 21 -17.74 16.83 3.12
N ALA A 22 -17.24 17.70 4.00
CA ALA A 22 -15.96 18.37 3.80
C ALA A 22 -14.79 17.37 3.78
N ILE A 23 -14.78 16.38 4.69
CA ILE A 23 -13.76 15.32 4.70
C ILE A 23 -13.88 14.46 3.44
N ALA A 24 -15.09 14.06 3.04
CA ALA A 24 -15.30 13.26 1.84
C ALA A 24 -14.82 14.00 0.57
N ALA A 25 -15.18 15.27 0.43
CA ALA A 25 -14.74 16.10 -0.70
C ALA A 25 -13.21 16.30 -0.72
N GLY A 26 -12.59 16.51 0.46
CA GLY A 26 -11.15 16.63 0.58
C GLY A 26 -10.41 15.33 0.20
N LEU A 27 -10.90 14.18 0.66
CA LEU A 27 -10.33 12.88 0.29
C LEU A 27 -10.52 12.56 -1.20
N TYR A 28 -11.68 12.90 -1.76
CA TYR A 28 -11.95 12.75 -3.20
C TYR A 28 -10.98 13.59 -4.05
N TYR A 29 -10.81 14.87 -3.71
CA TYR A 29 -9.84 15.73 -4.40
C TYR A 29 -8.40 15.23 -4.25
N LEU A 30 -8.04 14.70 -3.07
CA LEU A 30 -6.72 14.12 -2.86
C LEU A 30 -6.50 12.86 -3.72
N ALA A 31 -7.52 12.01 -3.87
CA ALA A 31 -7.45 10.84 -4.73
C ALA A 31 -7.26 11.25 -6.21
N GLU A 32 -8.00 12.26 -6.69
CA GLU A 32 -7.83 12.82 -8.04
C GLU A 32 -6.41 13.37 -8.26
N LEU A 33 -5.85 14.09 -7.28
CA LEU A 33 -4.48 14.58 -7.35
C LEU A 33 -3.46 13.42 -7.39
N ILE A 34 -3.71 12.34 -6.67
CA ILE A 34 -2.84 11.16 -6.68
C ILE A 34 -2.89 10.46 -8.04
N GLU A 35 -4.07 10.38 -8.65
CA GLU A 35 -4.28 9.82 -9.98
C GLU A 35 -3.55 10.63 -11.06
N GLU A 36 -3.65 11.97 -11.02
CA GLU A 36 -2.99 12.84 -11.99
C GLU A 36 -1.46 12.88 -11.79
N TYR A 37 -0.99 12.89 -10.53
CA TYR A 37 0.42 13.07 -10.18
C TYR A 37 1.04 11.85 -9.49
N THR A 38 0.77 10.63 -9.98
CA THR A 38 1.29 9.37 -9.39
C THR A 38 2.79 9.37 -9.08
N VAL A 39 3.62 9.94 -9.96
CA VAL A 39 5.08 10.01 -9.75
C VAL A 39 5.44 10.96 -8.59
N ALA A 40 4.74 12.08 -8.46
CA ALA A 40 4.94 13.00 -7.35
C ALA A 40 4.47 12.36 -6.04
N THR A 41 3.31 11.70 -6.04
CA THR A 41 2.79 10.94 -4.90
C THR A 41 3.77 9.90 -4.42
N SER A 42 4.35 9.09 -5.33
CA SER A 42 5.35 8.08 -4.97
C SER A 42 6.57 8.71 -4.28
N ARG A 43 7.04 9.87 -4.76
CA ARG A 43 8.15 10.61 -4.12
C ARG A 43 7.75 11.14 -2.74
N ILE A 44 6.54 11.70 -2.60
CA ILE A 44 6.03 12.22 -1.33
C ILE A 44 5.95 11.09 -0.30
N ILE A 45 5.37 9.94 -0.65
CA ILE A 45 5.29 8.76 0.23
C ILE A 45 6.70 8.28 0.62
N LYS A 46 7.67 8.29 -0.32
CA LYS A 46 9.07 7.97 0.00
C LYS A 46 9.64 8.91 1.06
N TYR A 47 9.41 10.21 0.95
CA TYR A 47 9.86 11.18 1.93
C TYR A 47 9.13 11.01 3.27
N MET A 48 7.84 10.66 3.28
CA MET A 48 7.09 10.35 4.51
C MET A 48 7.66 9.13 5.24
N ILE A 49 8.01 8.06 4.51
CA ILE A 49 8.67 6.87 5.07
C ILE A 49 10.04 7.22 5.64
N LEU A 50 10.83 8.02 4.91
CA LEU A 50 12.15 8.46 5.38
C LEU A 50 12.03 9.32 6.64
N PHE A 51 11.10 10.28 6.65
CA PHE A 51 10.83 11.14 7.79
C PHE A 51 10.40 10.32 9.02
N SER A 52 9.43 9.41 8.88
CA SER A 52 9.01 8.51 9.96
C SER A 52 10.17 7.67 10.50
N THR A 53 11.02 7.14 9.60
CA THR A 53 12.23 6.38 9.99
C THR A 53 13.21 7.23 10.80
N VAL A 54 13.43 8.48 10.41
CA VAL A 54 14.30 9.42 11.15
C VAL A 54 13.70 9.76 12.52
N VAL A 55 12.39 9.99 12.60
CA VAL A 55 11.69 10.25 13.87
C VAL A 55 11.78 9.05 14.80
N LEU A 56 11.52 7.83 14.30
CA LEU A 56 11.68 6.58 15.06
C LEU A 56 13.12 6.39 15.57
N ALA A 57 14.12 6.67 14.74
CA ALA A 57 15.52 6.63 15.16
C ALA A 57 15.83 7.69 16.22
N GLY A 58 15.27 8.89 16.09
CA GLY A 58 15.37 9.96 17.09
C GLY A 58 14.76 9.56 18.44
N LEU A 59 13.55 8.99 18.43
CA LEU A 59 12.88 8.48 19.63
C LEU A 59 13.70 7.39 20.33
N TYR A 60 14.40 6.54 19.57
CA TYR A 60 15.29 5.55 20.16
C TYR A 60 16.53 6.18 20.82
N VAL A 61 17.16 7.17 20.15
CA VAL A 61 18.40 7.79 20.63
C VAL A 61 18.18 8.74 21.81
N PHE A 62 17.12 9.56 21.77
CA PHE A 62 16.87 10.60 22.77
C PHE A 62 15.99 10.11 23.93
N GLU A 63 14.93 9.35 23.64
CA GLU A 63 13.90 8.97 24.62
C GLU A 63 14.04 7.52 25.10
N GLY A 64 14.96 6.73 24.52
CA GLY A 64 15.25 5.37 24.99
C GLY A 64 14.07 4.39 24.83
N PHE A 65 13.21 4.59 23.82
CA PHE A 65 12.05 3.74 23.58
C PHE A 65 12.42 2.25 23.46
N PRO A 66 11.52 1.34 23.85
CA PRO A 66 11.80 -0.10 23.85
C PRO A 66 12.21 -0.60 22.46
N MET A 67 13.37 -1.26 22.40
CA MET A 67 13.99 -1.70 21.15
C MET A 67 13.07 -2.57 20.28
N PHE A 68 12.20 -3.38 20.90
CA PHE A 68 11.21 -4.18 20.17
C PHE A 68 10.17 -3.32 19.45
N MET A 69 9.64 -2.27 20.10
CA MET A 69 8.64 -1.38 19.50
C MET A 69 9.24 -0.58 18.35
N VAL A 70 10.43 0.00 18.56
CA VAL A 70 11.17 0.72 17.51
C VAL A 70 11.54 -0.24 16.37
N GLY A 71 12.01 -1.45 16.69
CA GLY A 71 12.38 -2.47 15.72
C GLY A 71 11.22 -2.90 14.82
N VAL A 72 10.04 -3.15 15.39
CA VAL A 72 8.83 -3.46 14.60
C VAL A 72 8.41 -2.25 13.77
N GLY A 73 8.47 -1.02 14.30
CA GLY A 73 8.20 0.21 13.55
C GLY A 73 9.12 0.40 12.35
N LEU A 74 10.44 0.23 12.54
CA LEU A 74 11.44 0.29 11.46
C LEU A 74 11.24 -0.81 10.43
N PHE A 75 10.97 -2.05 10.87
CA PHE A 75 10.65 -3.15 9.96
C PHE A 75 9.40 -2.85 9.13
N THR A 76 8.41 -2.22 9.72
CA THR A 76 7.18 -1.79 9.03
C THR A 76 7.47 -0.72 7.97
N ASN A 77 8.34 0.24 8.27
CA ASN A 77 8.82 1.21 7.29
C ASN A 77 9.58 0.55 6.12
N LEU A 78 10.33 -0.53 6.36
CA LEU A 78 10.96 -1.31 5.30
C LEU A 78 9.93 -2.03 4.42
N VAL A 79 8.89 -2.60 5.02
CA VAL A 79 7.79 -3.24 4.27
C VAL A 79 7.04 -2.20 3.43
N TYR A 80 6.79 -1.00 3.96
CA TYR A 80 6.22 0.11 3.18
C TYR A 80 7.12 0.55 2.03
N PHE A 81 8.43 0.55 2.21
CA PHE A 81 9.35 0.83 1.11
C PHE A 81 9.27 -0.24 0.02
N GLY A 82 9.10 -1.51 0.39
CA GLY A 82 8.81 -2.60 -0.55
C GLY A 82 7.48 -2.42 -1.27
N LEU A 83 6.44 -1.96 -0.57
CA LEU A 83 5.13 -1.66 -1.16
C LEU A 83 5.20 -0.51 -2.16
N LEU A 84 6.04 0.49 -1.88
CA LEU A 84 6.28 1.63 -2.77
C LEU A 84 6.90 1.22 -4.12
N GLN A 85 7.65 0.12 -4.19
CA GLN A 85 8.22 -0.38 -5.46
C GLN A 85 7.15 -0.90 -6.42
N THR A 86 6.03 -1.39 -5.90
CA THR A 86 4.89 -1.86 -6.69
C THR A 86 3.87 -0.75 -7.01
N PHE A 87 4.11 0.48 -6.53
CA PHE A 87 3.27 1.64 -6.81
C PHE A 87 3.34 2.05 -8.30
N PRO A 88 2.23 2.43 -8.95
CA PRO A 88 0.87 2.63 -8.42
C PRO A 88 -0.02 1.38 -8.38
N TYR A 89 0.39 0.27 -8.98
CA TYR A 89 -0.42 -0.94 -9.10
C TYR A 89 -0.22 -1.90 -7.92
N ILE A 90 -0.68 -1.50 -6.74
CA ILE A 90 -0.62 -2.34 -5.54
C ILE A 90 -1.73 -3.41 -5.60
N LEU A 91 -1.34 -4.68 -5.70
CA LEU A 91 -2.28 -5.79 -5.60
C LEU A 91 -2.63 -6.06 -4.13
N LEU A 92 -3.93 -6.09 -3.81
CA LEU A 92 -4.44 -6.41 -2.47
C LEU A 92 -4.06 -7.83 -2.01
N SER A 93 -3.82 -8.75 -2.95
CA SER A 93 -3.37 -10.12 -2.67
C SER A 93 -1.85 -10.25 -2.56
N SER A 94 -1.08 -9.16 -2.71
CA SER A 94 0.37 -9.22 -2.58
C SER A 94 0.77 -9.51 -1.13
N PRO A 95 1.81 -10.34 -0.90
CA PRO A 95 2.24 -10.69 0.45
C PRO A 95 2.71 -9.46 1.23
N ASN A 96 3.30 -8.46 0.55
CA ASN A 96 3.75 -7.22 1.18
C ASN A 96 2.58 -6.36 1.66
N PHE A 97 1.48 -6.28 0.91
CA PHE A 97 0.29 -5.54 1.34
C PHE A 97 -0.33 -6.18 2.58
N ILE A 98 -0.56 -7.50 2.55
CA ILE A 98 -1.10 -8.24 3.69
C ILE A 98 -0.20 -8.10 4.92
N LEU A 99 1.12 -8.25 4.73
CA LEU A 99 2.10 -8.07 5.78
C LEU A 99 2.04 -6.64 6.36
N SER A 100 1.88 -5.62 5.52
CA SER A 100 1.75 -4.23 5.97
C SER A 100 0.49 -4.03 6.83
N CYS A 101 -0.66 -4.60 6.45
CA CYS A 101 -1.89 -4.52 7.23
C CYS A 101 -1.73 -5.19 8.61
N VAL A 102 -1.12 -6.38 8.66
CA VAL A 102 -0.85 -7.07 9.93
C VAL A 102 0.09 -6.24 10.81
N LEU A 103 1.17 -5.70 10.22
CA LEU A 103 2.13 -4.87 10.94
C LEU A 103 1.52 -3.57 11.47
N VAL A 104 0.59 -2.92 10.76
CA VAL A 104 -0.15 -1.76 11.29
C VAL A 104 -0.83 -2.11 12.61
N VAL A 105 -1.56 -3.24 12.64
CA VAL A 105 -2.31 -3.68 13.82
C VAL A 105 -1.37 -4.04 14.96
N VAL A 106 -0.29 -4.77 14.67
CA VAL A 106 0.72 -5.14 15.67
C VAL A 106 1.37 -3.90 16.27
N ASN A 107 1.79 -2.92 15.45
CA ASN A 107 2.39 -1.69 15.96
C ASN A 107 1.40 -0.88 16.80
N HIS A 108 0.13 -0.80 16.40
CA HIS A 108 -0.90 -0.13 17.19
C HIS A 108 -1.04 -0.76 18.56
N TYR A 109 -1.15 -2.09 18.60
CA TYR A 109 -1.27 -2.83 19.85
C TYR A 109 -0.06 -2.59 20.77
N MET A 110 1.16 -2.68 20.22
CA MET A 110 2.39 -2.44 20.99
C MET A 110 2.48 -1.00 21.49
N ALA A 111 2.12 -0.01 20.66
CA ALA A 111 2.09 1.39 21.06
C ALA A 111 1.09 1.64 22.19
N PHE A 112 -0.15 1.13 22.06
CA PHE A 112 -1.14 1.24 23.14
C PHE A 112 -0.68 0.56 24.42
N GLN A 113 -0.05 -0.61 24.34
CA GLN A 113 0.49 -1.28 25.52
C GLN A 113 1.57 -0.43 26.21
N TYR A 114 2.48 0.17 25.45
CA TYR A 114 3.55 1.01 26.00
C TYR A 114 3.00 2.29 26.65
N PHE A 115 2.14 3.04 25.95
CA PHE A 115 1.52 4.26 26.47
C PHE A 115 0.49 4.00 27.59
N ALA A 116 0.06 2.75 27.79
CA ALA A 116 -0.76 2.37 28.94
C ALA A 116 0.09 2.08 30.19
N GLN A 117 1.35 1.69 30.02
CA GLN A 117 2.28 1.42 31.13
C GLN A 117 2.97 2.70 31.61
N GLU A 118 3.40 3.54 30.67
CA GLU A 118 4.08 4.80 30.95
C GLU A 118 3.13 5.97 30.66
N TYR A 119 2.97 6.88 31.62
CA TYR A 119 2.05 8.01 31.46
C TYR A 119 2.69 9.11 30.62
N TYR A 120 2.08 9.36 29.46
CA TYR A 120 2.39 10.51 28.61
C TYR A 120 1.13 11.37 28.39
N PRO A 121 1.29 12.69 28.24
CA PRO A 121 0.15 13.55 27.94
C PRO A 121 -0.45 13.17 26.58
N PHE A 122 -1.78 13.30 26.45
CA PHE A 122 -2.52 12.89 25.24
C PHE A 122 -1.95 13.47 23.94
N SER A 123 -1.40 14.70 24.00
CA SER A 123 -0.78 15.35 22.84
C SER A 123 0.45 14.58 22.31
N GLU A 124 1.27 14.01 23.19
CA GLU A 124 2.48 13.27 22.81
C GLU A 124 2.14 11.90 22.23
N VAL A 125 1.17 11.22 22.85
CA VAL A 125 0.60 9.98 22.32
C VAL A 125 0.06 10.23 20.90
N LEU A 126 -0.76 11.27 20.73
CA LEU A 126 -1.32 11.63 19.42
C LEU A 126 -0.22 11.96 18.40
N ALA A 127 0.84 12.66 18.80
CA ALA A 127 1.98 12.96 17.92
C ALA A 127 2.66 11.68 17.42
N TYR A 128 2.90 10.69 18.31
CA TYR A 128 3.46 9.40 17.92
C TYR A 128 2.56 8.65 16.93
N PHE A 129 1.27 8.51 17.24
CA PHE A 129 0.33 7.80 16.38
C PHE A 129 0.17 8.48 15.02
N THR A 130 0.04 9.81 14.99
CA THR A 130 -0.12 10.54 13.73
C THR A 130 1.12 10.42 12.85
N ILE A 131 2.29 10.81 13.35
CA ILE A 131 3.51 10.91 12.55
C ILE A 131 4.09 9.53 12.21
N CYS A 132 4.14 8.62 13.18
CA CYS A 132 4.86 7.35 13.01
C CYS A 132 3.95 6.23 12.49
N LEU A 133 2.67 6.20 12.89
CA LEU A 133 1.78 5.07 12.60
C LEU A 133 0.73 5.35 11.53
N TRP A 134 0.18 6.56 11.44
CA TRP A 134 -1.01 6.83 10.61
C TRP A 134 -0.66 7.43 9.26
N VAL A 135 0.23 8.42 9.24
CA VAL A 135 0.56 9.20 8.03
C VAL A 135 0.90 8.32 6.82
N ILE A 136 1.65 7.23 7.01
CA ILE A 136 2.04 6.32 5.90
C ILE A 136 0.88 5.42 5.44
N PRO A 137 0.21 4.63 6.32
CA PRO A 137 -0.95 3.83 5.92
C PRO A 137 -2.04 4.66 5.25
N PHE A 138 -2.39 5.83 5.80
CA PHE A 138 -3.41 6.69 5.20
C PHE A 138 -3.02 7.12 3.78
N ALA A 139 -1.76 7.48 3.55
CA ALA A 139 -1.30 7.83 2.20
C ALA A 139 -1.43 6.66 1.21
N PHE A 140 -1.10 5.43 1.64
CA PHE A 140 -1.29 4.24 0.81
C PHE A 140 -2.77 3.93 0.56
N PHE A 141 -3.64 4.03 1.57
CA PHE A 141 -5.08 3.78 1.41
C PHE A 141 -5.74 4.77 0.46
N VAL A 142 -5.47 6.06 0.58
CA VAL A 142 -6.01 7.06 -0.35
C VAL A 142 -5.47 6.84 -1.77
N SER A 143 -4.23 6.37 -1.90
CA SER A 143 -3.67 6.07 -3.22
C SER A 143 -4.28 4.83 -3.87
N LEU A 144 -4.71 3.84 -3.09
CA LEU A 144 -5.42 2.66 -3.63
C LEU A 144 -6.78 3.04 -4.23
N SER A 145 -7.52 3.93 -3.57
CA SER A 145 -8.82 4.40 -4.09
C SER A 145 -8.72 5.18 -5.39
N ALA A 146 -7.56 5.79 -5.67
CA ALA A 146 -7.30 6.46 -6.94
C ALA A 146 -6.98 5.45 -8.07
N GLY A 147 -6.27 4.36 -7.76
CA GLY A 147 -5.82 3.38 -8.76
C GLY A 147 -6.88 2.38 -9.24
N GLU A 148 -7.96 2.18 -8.48
CA GLU A 148 -9.04 1.23 -8.82
C GLU A 148 -10.06 1.76 -9.83
N ASN A 149 -10.04 3.06 -10.12
CA ASN A 149 -10.97 3.71 -11.06
C ASN A 149 -10.41 3.85 -12.48
N VAL A 150 -9.16 3.44 -12.70
CA VAL A 150 -8.60 3.37 -14.04
C VAL A 150 -9.30 2.23 -14.76
N LEU A 151 -10.01 2.55 -15.86
CA LEU A 151 -10.55 1.56 -16.80
C LEU A 151 -9.51 0.45 -16.96
N PRO A 152 -9.88 -0.84 -16.94
CA PRO A 152 -8.96 -1.88 -17.38
C PRO A 152 -8.53 -1.46 -18.77
N SER A 153 -7.31 -0.90 -18.89
CA SER A 153 -6.71 -0.58 -20.16
C SER A 153 -6.75 -1.92 -20.84
N THR A 154 -7.64 -2.02 -21.82
CA THR A 154 -7.89 -3.25 -22.51
C THR A 154 -6.51 -3.80 -22.83
N VAL A 155 -6.14 -4.90 -22.17
CA VAL A 155 -5.53 -5.96 -22.92
C VAL A 155 -6.64 -6.40 -23.88
N GLN A 156 -6.91 -5.53 -24.85
CA GLN A 156 -7.04 -5.96 -26.20
C GLN A 156 -5.79 -6.82 -26.32
N GLN A 157 -6.02 -8.12 -26.26
CA GLN A 157 -5.57 -8.98 -27.34
C GLN A 157 -5.89 -8.24 -28.66
N GLY A 158 -5.18 -7.14 -28.92
CA GLY A 158 -4.90 -6.69 -30.24
C GLY A 158 -4.06 -7.84 -30.74
N ASP A 159 -4.64 -8.57 -31.68
CA ASP A 159 -3.91 -9.24 -32.73
C ASP A 159 -3.00 -8.21 -33.42
N ASP A 160 -1.98 -7.73 -32.71
CA ASP A 160 -0.87 -6.97 -33.26
C ASP A 160 0.01 -8.00 -33.95
N VAL A 161 -0.50 -8.49 -35.09
CA VAL A 161 0.19 -9.37 -36.03
C VAL A 161 1.58 -8.84 -36.36
N VAL A 162 1.77 -7.52 -36.28
CA VAL A 162 3.03 -6.81 -36.52
C VAL A 162 4.09 -7.10 -35.44
N SER A 163 3.71 -7.16 -34.15
CA SER A 163 4.63 -7.45 -33.04
C SER A 163 5.18 -8.89 -33.10
N ASN A 164 4.41 -9.82 -33.66
CA ASN A 164 4.84 -11.20 -33.90
C ASN A 164 5.91 -11.33 -35.01
N TYR A 165 5.96 -10.42 -35.98
CA TYR A 165 7.04 -10.41 -36.99
C TYR A 165 8.34 -9.84 -36.43
N PHE A 166 8.28 -8.81 -35.59
CA PHE A 166 9.49 -8.19 -35.00
C PHE A 166 10.08 -8.99 -33.83
N THR A 167 9.28 -9.76 -33.09
CA THR A 167 9.77 -10.59 -31.98
C THR A 167 10.41 -11.91 -32.43
N LYS A 168 10.22 -12.32 -33.70
CA LYS A 168 10.84 -13.55 -34.24
C LYS A 168 12.37 -13.47 -34.35
N GLY A 169 12.97 -12.29 -34.16
CA GLY A 169 14.41 -12.06 -34.33
C GLY A 169 15.26 -11.97 -33.05
N LYS A 170 14.69 -11.99 -31.83
CA LYS A 170 15.51 -11.78 -30.61
C LYS A 170 15.01 -12.56 -29.38
N ARG A 171 15.90 -13.46 -28.94
CA ARG A 171 16.03 -14.08 -27.60
C ARG A 171 15.02 -15.19 -27.26
N GLY A 172 15.45 -16.39 -26.90
CA GLY A 172 16.68 -16.71 -26.17
C GLY A 172 16.47 -16.44 -24.68
N LYS A 173 15.73 -17.36 -24.04
CA LYS A 173 15.63 -17.72 -22.60
C LYS A 173 14.23 -18.31 -22.38
N ARG A 174 13.95 -19.46 -23.01
CA ARG A 174 12.81 -20.30 -22.61
C ARG A 174 13.30 -21.22 -21.50
N SER A 175 12.60 -21.14 -20.37
CA SER A 175 12.81 -21.87 -19.13
C SER A 175 13.15 -23.34 -19.36
N GLY A 176 14.27 -23.80 -18.79
CA GLY A 176 14.78 -25.17 -18.92
C GLY A 176 13.79 -26.27 -18.51
N ILE A 177 12.76 -25.94 -17.74
CA ILE A 177 11.72 -26.88 -17.32
C ILE A 177 10.82 -27.32 -18.50
N LEU A 178 10.58 -26.44 -19.49
CA LEU A 178 9.82 -26.81 -20.69
C LEU A 178 10.62 -27.73 -21.64
N LEU A 179 11.95 -27.64 -21.59
CA LEU A 179 12.85 -28.55 -22.29
C LEU A 179 12.81 -29.95 -21.67
N VAL A 180 12.82 -30.04 -20.34
CA VAL A 180 12.64 -31.33 -19.63
C VAL A 180 11.28 -31.94 -19.92
N PHE A 181 10.21 -31.13 -19.97
CA PHE A 181 8.87 -31.63 -20.25
C PHE A 181 8.69 -32.11 -21.70
N SER A 182 9.38 -31.48 -22.66
CA SER A 182 9.40 -31.95 -24.06
C SER A 182 10.22 -33.23 -24.22
N PHE A 183 11.36 -33.34 -23.55
CA PHE A 183 12.15 -34.58 -23.55
C PHE A 183 11.41 -35.77 -22.91
N LEU A 184 10.69 -35.56 -21.81
CA LEU A 184 9.86 -36.61 -21.20
C LEU A 184 8.70 -37.02 -22.10
N LYS A 185 8.06 -36.06 -22.78
CA LYS A 185 6.97 -36.34 -23.72
C LYS A 185 7.46 -37.15 -24.92
N GLU A 186 8.67 -36.89 -25.39
CA GLU A 186 9.27 -37.56 -26.55
C GLU A 186 9.85 -38.94 -26.18
N ALA A 187 10.28 -39.15 -24.95
CA ALA A 187 10.68 -40.46 -24.42
C ALA A 187 9.48 -41.40 -24.16
N VAL A 188 8.31 -40.85 -23.81
CA VAL A 188 7.11 -41.65 -23.49
C VAL A 188 6.27 -42.00 -24.73
N LEU A 189 6.35 -41.22 -25.81
CA LEU A 189 5.58 -41.46 -27.05
C LEU A 189 6.52 -41.75 -28.23
N PRO A 190 6.80 -43.03 -28.56
CA PRO A 190 7.57 -43.36 -29.75
C PRO A 190 6.79 -42.92 -30.98
N SER A 191 7.38 -42.03 -31.78
CA SER A 191 6.82 -41.58 -33.05
C SER A 191 6.61 -42.79 -33.96
N ARG A 192 5.36 -43.03 -34.37
CA ARG A 192 5.04 -43.98 -35.45
C ARG A 192 5.78 -43.53 -36.72
N GLN A 193 6.83 -44.25 -37.10
CA GLN A 193 7.43 -44.13 -38.43
C GLN A 193 6.37 -44.45 -39.48
N LYS A 194 6.06 -43.48 -40.35
CA LYS A 194 5.39 -43.78 -41.62
C LYS A 194 6.48 -44.24 -42.59
N MET A 195 6.50 -45.54 -42.88
CA MET A 195 7.14 -46.08 -44.09
C MET A 195 6.37 -45.55 -45.30
N TYR A 196 7.11 -44.98 -46.26
CA TYR A 196 6.64 -44.70 -47.62
C TYR A 196 6.47 -46.00 -48.40
#